data_AF-A0AAE9L8C4-F1
#
_entry.id   AF-A0AAE9L8C4-F1
#
_cell.length_a   1.000
_cell.length_b   1.000
_cell.length_c   1.000
_cell.angle_alpha   90.00
_cell.angle_beta   90.00
_cell.angle_gamma   90.00
#
_symmetry.space_group_name_H-M   'P 1'
#
loop_
_entity.id
_entity.type
_entity.pdbx_description
1 polymer ?
#
loop_
_entity_poly.entity_id
_entity_poly.type
_entity_poly.pdbx_seq_one_letter_code
_entity_poly.pdbx_strand_id
1 'polypeptide(L)'
;MSELAGIKVRFTVIKNEDINNYLDEREKSDLSRILWKVQELRLLDGKPPLNTYLVVNTDETYAADIVRIMQANNHWGPVIDPNQAELKYDGDMLILPETEEVIK
;
A
#
# COMPACT_ATOMS: atom_id res chain seq x y z
N MET A 1 10.57 0.30 22.15
CA MET A 1 11.27 -0.16 20.92
C MET A 1 10.83 -1.58 20.51
N SER A 2 9.56 -1.97 20.72
CA SER A 2 9.09 -3.36 20.50
C SER A 2 7.83 -3.49 19.63
N GLU A 3 7.31 -2.40 19.04
CA GLU A 3 6.06 -2.42 18.27
C GLU A 3 6.24 -2.53 16.74
N LEU A 4 7.48 -2.60 16.25
CA LEU A 4 7.78 -2.68 14.81
C LEU A 4 8.03 -4.11 14.30
N ALA A 5 8.01 -5.10 15.20
CA ALA A 5 8.25 -6.51 14.89
C ALA A 5 7.02 -7.13 14.19
N GLY A 6 6.85 -6.82 12.90
CA GLY A 6 5.75 -7.36 12.09
C GLY A 6 5.41 -6.53 10.84
N ILE A 7 5.95 -5.31 10.71
CA ILE A 7 5.68 -4.46 9.56
C ILE A 7 6.47 -4.98 8.35
N LYS A 8 5.79 -5.71 7.46
CA LYS A 8 6.33 -6.05 6.14
C LYS A 8 6.37 -4.78 5.31
N VAL A 9 7.58 -4.28 5.03
CA VAL A 9 7.79 -3.15 4.10
C VAL A 9 7.24 -3.55 2.73
N ARG A 10 6.14 -2.90 2.30
CA ARG A 10 5.49 -3.19 1.02
C ARG A 10 6.08 -2.39 -0.15
N PHE A 11 6.56 -1.19 0.14
CA PHE A 11 7.08 -0.25 -0.86
C PHE A 11 8.33 0.45 -0.33
N THR A 12 9.28 0.70 -1.22
CA THR A 12 10.45 1.54 -0.97
C THR A 12 10.32 2.76 -1.86
N VAL A 13 10.30 3.96 -1.27
CA VAL A 13 10.26 5.24 -1.98
C VAL A 13 11.56 5.97 -1.67
N ILE A 14 12.26 6.41 -2.72
CA ILE A 14 13.52 7.14 -2.61
C ILE A 14 13.34 8.47 -3.33
N LYS A 15 13.67 9.60 -2.69
CA LYS A 15 13.65 10.90 -3.35
C LYS A 15 14.81 11.01 -4.34
N ASN A 16 14.56 11.60 -5.50
CA ASN A 16 15.62 11.88 -6.47
C ASN A 16 16.70 12.80 -5.91
N GLU A 17 16.34 13.73 -5.02
CA GLU A 17 17.30 14.60 -4.33
C GLU A 17 18.27 13.80 -3.45
N ASP A 18 17.76 12.82 -2.70
CA ASP A 18 18.60 11.96 -1.86
C ASP A 18 19.55 11.12 -2.72
N ILE A 19 19.09 10.62 -3.87
CA ILE A 19 19.95 9.93 -4.85
C ILE A 19 21.08 10.85 -5.32
N ASN A 20 20.77 12.12 -5.61
CA ASN A 20 21.76 13.07 -6.10
C ASN A 20 22.75 13.51 -5.01
N ASN A 21 22.29 13.66 -3.77
CA ASN A 21 23.07 14.17 -2.65
C ASN A 21 23.93 13.09 -1.99
N TYR A 22 23.49 11.83 -1.99
CA TYR A 22 24.11 10.77 -1.20
C TYR A 22 24.76 9.65 -2.00
N LEU A 23 24.39 9.44 -3.27
CA LEU A 23 24.97 8.36 -4.09
C LEU A 23 26.09 8.87 -5.00
N ASP A 24 27.15 8.06 -5.14
CA ASP A 24 28.16 8.26 -6.16
C ASP A 24 27.69 7.78 -7.55
N GLU A 25 28.43 8.11 -8.61
CA GLU A 25 28.03 7.76 -9.98
C GLU A 25 27.95 6.25 -10.24
N ARG A 26 28.73 5.43 -9.51
CA ARG A 26 28.65 3.96 -9.63
C ARG A 26 27.38 3.46 -8.97
N GLU A 27 27.05 3.97 -7.80
CA GLU A 27 25.82 3.62 -7.08
C GLU A 27 24.56 4.04 -7.85
N LYS A 28 24.57 5.22 -8.49
CA LYS A 28 23.50 5.65 -9.39
C LYS A 28 23.33 4.70 -10.58
N SER A 29 24.45 4.27 -11.19
CA SER A 29 24.44 3.30 -12.28
C SER A 29 23.88 1.94 -11.84
N ASP A 30 24.26 1.47 -10.67
CA ASP A 30 23.74 0.22 -10.09
C ASP A 30 22.24 0.31 -9.78
N LEU A 31 21.78 1.43 -9.21
CA LEU A 31 20.36 1.68 -8.98
C LEU A 31 19.58 1.66 -10.30
N SER A 32 20.09 2.33 -11.34
CA SER A 32 19.48 2.33 -12.68
C SER A 32 19.36 0.90 -13.25
N ARG A 33 20.43 0.11 -13.15
CA ARG A 33 20.45 -1.30 -13.58
C ARG A 33 19.42 -2.16 -12.84
N ILE A 34 19.28 -1.97 -11.53
CA ILE A 34 18.30 -2.70 -10.71
C ILE A 34 16.87 -2.32 -11.13
N LEU A 35 16.59 -1.03 -11.26
CA LEU A 35 15.27 -0.54 -11.68
C LEU A 35 14.89 -1.05 -13.07
N TRP A 36 15.82 -1.00 -14.02
CA TRP A 36 15.62 -1.54 -15.37
C TRP A 36 15.29 -3.03 -15.35
N LYS A 37 16.06 -3.85 -14.61
CA LYS A 37 15.80 -5.29 -14.53
C LYS A 37 14.40 -5.60 -13.98
N VAL A 38 13.94 -4.85 -12.97
CA VAL A 38 12.59 -5.03 -12.43
C VAL A 38 11.54 -4.67 -13.48
N GLN A 39 11.72 -3.55 -14.20
CA GLN A 39 10.79 -3.13 -15.25
C GLN A 39 10.66 -4.18 -16.36
N GLU A 40 11.77 -4.73 -16.84
CA GLU A 40 11.78 -5.79 -17.86
C GLU A 40 11.03 -7.04 -17.39
N LEU A 41 11.31 -7.51 -16.17
CA LEU A 41 10.62 -8.68 -15.63
C LEU A 41 9.12 -8.43 -15.44
N ARG A 42 8.72 -7.20 -15.11
CA ARG A 42 7.30 -6.83 -15.02
C ARG A 42 6.61 -6.83 -16.38
N LEU A 43 7.30 -6.39 -17.43
CA LEU A 43 6.79 -6.48 -18.80
C LEU A 43 6.57 -7.93 -19.22
N LEU A 44 7.52 -8.81 -18.89
CA LEU A 44 7.39 -10.26 -19.14
C LEU A 44 6.20 -10.87 -18.39
N ASP A 45 5.90 -10.37 -17.20
CA ASP A 45 4.70 -10.73 -16.41
C ASP A 45 3.39 -10.11 -16.94
N GLY A 46 3.42 -9.34 -18.03
CA GLY A 46 2.25 -8.62 -18.57
C GLY A 46 1.78 -7.44 -17.70
N LYS A 47 2.62 -6.95 -16.81
CA LYS A 47 2.35 -5.81 -15.92
C LYS A 47 2.96 -4.53 -16.50
N PRO A 48 2.44 -3.34 -16.15
CA PRO A 48 3.10 -2.09 -16.46
C PRO A 48 4.55 -2.05 -15.93
N PRO A 49 5.54 -1.55 -16.69
CA PRO A 49 6.94 -1.57 -16.29
C PRO A 49 7.19 -0.69 -15.06
N LEU A 50 6.71 0.56 -15.12
CA LEU A 50 6.78 1.53 -14.04
C LEU A 50 5.46 1.55 -13.27
N ASN A 51 5.54 1.46 -11.95
CA ASN A 51 4.43 1.86 -11.09
C ASN A 51 4.52 3.37 -10.87
N THR A 52 3.47 4.07 -11.29
CA THR A 52 3.31 5.49 -11.00
C THR A 52 2.49 5.62 -9.72
N TYR A 53 3.07 6.23 -8.70
CA TYR A 53 2.41 6.48 -7.43
C TYR A 53 2.10 7.97 -7.29
N LEU A 54 0.90 8.28 -6.82
CA LEU A 54 0.58 9.62 -6.33
C LEU A 54 1.02 9.71 -4.87
N VAL A 55 2.05 10.52 -4.59
CA VAL A 55 2.50 10.80 -3.23
C VAL A 55 1.87 12.11 -2.79
N VAL A 56 1.17 12.09 -1.66
CA VAL A 56 0.45 13.24 -1.10
C VAL A 56 1.15 13.65 0.18
N ASN A 57 1.59 14.90 0.26
CA ASN A 57 2.07 15.46 1.53
C ASN A 57 0.85 15.76 2.42
N THR A 58 0.78 15.13 3.59
CA THR A 58 -0.36 15.26 4.51
C THR A 58 -0.38 16.57 5.29
N ASP A 59 0.75 17.28 5.33
CA ASP A 59 0.88 18.55 6.07
C ASP A 59 0.31 19.74 5.27
N GLU A 60 0.00 19.54 3.99
CA GLU A 60 -0.51 20.57 3.09
C GLU A 60 -2.04 20.68 3.14
N THR A 61 -2.56 21.89 2.92
CA THR A 61 -4.01 22.16 3.03
C THR A 61 -4.86 21.35 2.04
N TYR A 62 -4.28 20.94 0.91
CA TYR A 62 -4.97 20.13 -0.10
C TYR A 62 -5.12 18.65 0.28
N ALA A 63 -4.44 18.18 1.33
CA ALA A 63 -4.46 16.77 1.72
C ALA A 63 -5.88 16.30 2.10
N ALA A 64 -6.64 17.16 2.80
CA ALA A 64 -8.01 16.87 3.20
C ALA A 64 -8.94 16.64 1.99
N ASP A 65 -8.73 17.40 0.91
CA ASP A 65 -9.54 17.27 -0.31
C ASP A 65 -9.21 15.97 -1.05
N ILE A 66 -7.93 15.59 -1.11
CA ILE A 66 -7.52 14.32 -1.74
C ILE A 66 -8.08 13.13 -0.95
N VAL A 67 -8.05 13.17 0.38
CA VAL A 67 -8.64 12.11 1.22
C VAL A 67 -10.14 11.97 0.93
N ARG A 68 -10.88 13.07 0.83
CA ARG A 68 -12.31 13.06 0.49
C ARG A 68 -12.57 12.42 -0.88
N ILE A 69 -11.77 12.76 -1.89
CA ILE A 69 -11.87 12.18 -3.23
C ILE A 69 -11.60 10.67 -3.19
N MET A 70 -10.57 10.22 -2.46
CA MET A 70 -10.26 8.80 -2.34
C MET A 70 -11.32 8.01 -1.57
N GLN A 71 -11.91 8.59 -0.52
CA GLN A 71 -13.04 8.00 0.21
C GLN A 71 -14.26 7.80 -0.70
N ALA A 72 -14.60 8.81 -1.52
CA ALA A 72 -15.72 8.72 -2.45
C ALA A 72 -15.56 7.63 -3.51
N ASN A 73 -14.33 7.20 -3.79
CA ASN A 73 -14.02 6.14 -4.75
C ASN A 73 -13.69 4.79 -4.08
N ASN A 74 -13.99 4.62 -2.78
CA ASN A 74 -13.67 3.42 -2.00
C ASN A 74 -12.17 3.02 -2.03
N HIS A 75 -11.28 4.00 -2.24
CA HIS A 75 -9.82 3.79 -2.24
C HIS A 75 -9.17 4.21 -0.91
N TRP A 76 -9.94 4.76 0.03
CA TRP A 76 -9.46 5.19 1.35
C TRP A 76 -10.54 5.02 2.43
N GLY A 77 -10.20 4.38 3.55
CA GLY A 77 -11.13 4.03 4.63
C GLY A 77 -11.14 2.52 4.95
N PRO A 78 -11.89 2.07 5.97
CA PRO A 78 -12.04 0.65 6.25
C PRO A 78 -12.68 -0.04 5.05
N VAL A 79 -11.96 -1.02 4.48
CA VAL A 79 -12.48 -1.86 3.41
C VAL A 79 -13.53 -2.78 4.03
N ILE A 80 -14.80 -2.55 3.73
CA ILE A 80 -15.85 -3.51 4.01
C ILE A 80 -15.66 -4.63 2.99
N ASP A 81 -14.90 -5.65 3.34
CA ASP A 81 -14.85 -6.89 2.58
C ASP A 81 -16.10 -7.70 2.94
N PRO A 82 -17.04 -7.94 2.01
CA PRO A 82 -18.26 -8.69 2.29
C PRO A 82 -18.00 -10.15 2.68
N ASN A 83 -16.78 -10.67 2.46
CA ASN A 83 -16.35 -11.99 2.89
C ASN A 83 -15.50 -11.95 4.18
N GLN A 84 -15.20 -10.76 4.70
CA GLN A 84 -14.52 -10.62 5.99
C GLN A 84 -15.57 -10.64 7.10
N ALA A 85 -15.55 -11.71 7.89
CA ALA A 85 -16.42 -11.82 9.07
C ALA A 85 -16.09 -10.69 10.07
N GLU A 86 -17.01 -9.74 10.23
CA GLU A 86 -16.91 -8.74 11.28
C GLU A 86 -17.26 -9.40 12.62
N LEU A 87 -16.27 -9.50 13.50
CA LEU A 87 -16.47 -9.94 14.88
C LEU A 87 -17.27 -8.85 15.63
N LYS A 88 -18.53 -9.13 15.94
CA LYS A 88 -19.37 -8.24 16.74
C LYS A 88 -19.29 -8.64 18.21
N TYR A 89 -19.12 -7.68 19.10
CA TYR A 89 -19.08 -7.92 20.55
C TYR A 89 -20.24 -7.19 21.23
N ASP A 90 -20.88 -7.84 22.21
CA ASP A 90 -21.82 -7.24 23.15
C ASP A 90 -21.34 -7.51 24.58
N GLY A 91 -20.79 -6.48 25.22
CA GLY A 91 -20.01 -6.63 26.46
C GLY A 91 -18.83 -7.58 26.27
N ASP A 92 -18.78 -8.64 27.08
CA ASP A 92 -17.74 -9.68 27.02
C ASP A 92 -18.11 -10.84 26.07
N MET A 93 -19.21 -10.74 25.32
CA MET A 93 -19.75 -11.80 24.49
C MET A 93 -19.44 -11.56 23.01
N LEU A 94 -18.77 -12.51 22.35
CA LEU A 94 -18.57 -12.51 20.91
C LEU A 94 -19.83 -13.04 20.21
N ILE A 95 -20.45 -12.23 19.37
CA ILE A 95 -21.58 -12.58 18.53
C ILE A 95 -21.05 -13.14 17.21
N LEU A 96 -21.23 -14.44 17.01
CA LEU A 96 -20.94 -15.09 15.74
C LEU A 96 -22.04 -14.73 14.71
N PRO A 97 -21.69 -14.39 13.47
CA PRO A 97 -22.68 -14.20 12.43
C PRO A 97 -23.44 -15.51 12.17
N GLU A 98 -24.75 -15.43 12.00
CA GLU A 98 -25.58 -16.58 11.65
C GLU A 98 -25.17 -17.07 10.26
N THR A 99 -24.51 -18.22 10.20
CA THR A 99 -24.29 -18.92 8.93
C THR A 99 -25.58 -19.65 8.57
N GLU A 100 -26.23 -19.27 7.47
CA GLU A 100 -27.27 -20.10 6.86
C GLU A 100 -26.63 -21.45 6.51
N GLU A 101 -26.97 -22.48 7.28
CA GLU A 101 -26.62 -23.86 6.92
C GLU A 101 -27.41 -24.25 5.67
N VAL A 102 -26.77 -24.13 4.51
CA VAL A 102 -27.22 -24.83 3.30
C VAL A 102 -26.95 -26.31 3.51
N ILE A 103 -27.90 -26.99 4.16
CA ILE A 103 -27.97 -28.45 4.18
C ILE A 103 -28.31 -28.88 2.74
N LYS A 104 -27.38 -29.61 2.13
CA LYS A 104 -27.48 -30.17 0.77
C LYS A 104 -28.69 -31.09 0.59
#